data_AF-A0A1E3WHB7-F1
#
_entry.id   AF-A0A1E3WHB7-F1
#
_cell.length_a   1.000
_cell.length_b   1.000
_cell.length_c   1.000
_cell.angle_alpha   90.00
_cell.angle_beta   90.00
_cell.angle_gamma   90.00
#
_symmetry.space_group_name_H-M   'P 1'
#
loop_
_entity.id
_entity.type
_entity.pdbx_description
1 polymer ?
#
loop_
_entity_poly.entity_id
_entity_poly.type
_entity_poly.pdbx_seq_one_letter_code
_entity_poly.pdbx_strand_id
1 'polypeptide(L)'
;MLNTQADAPLLKGVQIIERFNVCVFRHPVQINGAIYTGATRTHEAKVRDRINAERWSKEELGFVCGDGIIAGVASAILEFGTIEGNTELDADGRVIGPVTLTQKATLAPDMIVDNFTYDDFQILAMLMGKEAPLPESEREISNNSSNTPPIEKLES
;
A
#
# COMPACT_ATOMS: atom_id res chain seq x y z
N MET A 1 -27.91 -4.88 6.32
CA MET A 1 -26.93 -5.36 7.32
C MET A 1 -25.56 -5.24 6.66
N LEU A 2 -24.72 -4.32 7.13
CA LEU A 2 -23.36 -4.12 6.63
C LEU A 2 -22.53 -5.35 7.03
N ASN A 3 -21.89 -5.98 6.05
CA ASN A 3 -21.07 -7.17 6.26
C ASN A 3 -19.68 -6.75 6.80
N THR A 4 -19.64 -6.27 8.03
CA THR A 4 -18.47 -5.67 8.70
C THR A 4 -17.30 -6.64 8.91
N GLN A 5 -17.47 -7.94 8.64
CA GLN A 5 -16.40 -8.93 8.80
C GLN A 5 -15.36 -8.92 7.67
N ALA A 6 -15.73 -8.50 6.45
CA ALA A 6 -14.79 -8.46 5.32
C ALA A 6 -13.85 -7.23 5.38
N ASP A 7 -14.32 -6.14 5.98
CA ASP A 7 -13.60 -4.85 6.01
C ASP A 7 -12.72 -4.66 7.26
N ALA A 8 -12.93 -5.49 8.30
CA ALA A 8 -12.19 -5.38 9.56
C ALA A 8 -10.65 -5.54 9.42
N PRO A 9 -10.12 -6.45 8.57
CA PRO A 9 -8.68 -6.57 8.37
C PRO A 9 -8.06 -5.36 7.65
N LEU A 10 -8.78 -4.79 6.67
CA LEU A 10 -8.37 -3.59 5.94
C LEU A 10 -8.35 -2.37 6.85
N LEU A 11 -9.43 -2.16 7.63
CA LEU A 11 -9.52 -1.06 8.58
C LEU A 11 -8.44 -1.13 9.66
N LYS A 12 -8.13 -2.34 10.16
CA LYS A 12 -7.00 -2.56 11.07
C LYS A 12 -5.67 -2.20 10.41
N GLY A 13 -5.43 -2.64 9.18
CA GLY A 13 -4.20 -2.34 8.44
C GLY A 13 -3.98 -0.84 8.26
N VAL A 14 -5.03 -0.10 7.87
CA VAL A 14 -4.99 1.36 7.71
C VAL A 14 -4.63 2.05 9.03
N GLN A 15 -5.25 1.66 10.14
CA GLN A 15 -4.92 2.24 11.45
C GLN A 15 -3.45 2.00 11.86
N ILE A 16 -2.88 0.84 11.55
CA ILE A 16 -1.47 0.55 11.85
C ILE A 16 -0.56 1.43 10.97
N ILE A 17 -0.89 1.60 9.69
CA ILE A 17 -0.15 2.48 8.77
C ILE A 17 -0.18 3.92 9.27
N GLU A 18 -1.35 4.45 9.61
CA GLU A 18 -1.53 5.84 10.05
C GLU A 18 -0.83 6.13 11.38
N ARG A 19 -0.92 5.20 12.35
CA ARG A 19 -0.40 5.43 13.70
C ARG A 19 1.09 5.10 13.84
N PHE A 20 1.58 4.11 13.10
CA PHE A 20 2.92 3.55 13.29
C PHE A 20 3.78 3.54 12.03
N ASN A 21 3.24 3.95 10.87
CA ASN A 21 3.97 3.93 9.58
C ASN A 21 4.52 2.53 9.26
N VAL A 22 3.74 1.50 9.62
CA VAL A 22 4.05 0.08 9.37
C VAL A 22 2.83 -0.54 8.69
N CYS A 23 3.06 -1.36 7.68
CA CYS A 23 2.03 -2.23 7.14
C CYS A 23 2.30 -3.68 7.53
N VAL A 24 1.23 -4.45 7.74
CA VAL A 24 1.28 -5.88 8.08
C VAL A 24 0.84 -6.65 6.85
N PHE A 25 1.64 -7.63 6.44
CA PHE A 25 1.29 -8.48 5.31
C PHE A 25 0.23 -9.48 5.71
N ARG A 26 -0.61 -9.87 4.74
CA ARG A 26 -1.66 -10.86 4.98
C ARG A 26 -1.06 -12.24 5.22
N HIS A 27 0.04 -12.53 4.53
CA HIS A 27 0.79 -13.77 4.65
C HIS A 27 2.28 -13.45 4.80
N PRO A 28 3.03 -14.21 5.62
CA PRO A 28 4.49 -14.09 5.65
C PRO A 28 5.09 -14.39 4.27
N VAL A 29 5.97 -13.51 3.80
CA VAL A 29 6.71 -13.65 2.55
C VAL A 29 8.10 -14.22 2.86
N GLN A 30 8.50 -15.28 2.16
CA GLN A 30 9.81 -15.91 2.32
C GLN A 30 10.71 -15.62 1.13
N ILE A 31 11.84 -14.95 1.38
CA ILE A 31 12.84 -14.62 0.34
C ILE A 31 14.22 -14.91 0.90
N ASN A 32 15.02 -15.70 0.18
CA ASN A 32 16.41 -16.04 0.55
C ASN A 32 16.57 -16.59 2.00
N GLY A 33 15.56 -17.32 2.49
CA GLY A 33 15.55 -17.87 3.85
C GLY A 33 15.16 -16.89 4.96
N ALA A 34 14.91 -15.62 4.65
CA ALA A 34 14.33 -14.64 5.56
C ALA A 34 12.80 -14.64 5.47
N ILE A 35 12.13 -14.33 6.58
CA ILE A 35 10.67 -14.18 6.66
C ILE A 35 10.34 -12.71 6.87
N TYR A 36 9.49 -12.18 6.00
CA TYR A 36 8.98 -10.82 6.05
C TYR A 36 7.49 -10.84 6.35
N THR A 37 7.05 -10.11 7.37
CA THR A 37 5.64 -10.02 7.75
C THR A 37 5.11 -8.59 7.72
N GLY A 38 5.94 -7.62 7.33
CA GLY A 38 5.52 -6.24 7.14
C GLY A 38 6.60 -5.37 6.51
N ALA A 39 6.22 -4.12 6.23
CA ALA A 39 7.11 -3.09 5.73
C ALA A 39 6.87 -1.74 6.42
N THR A 40 7.89 -0.88 6.42
CA THR A 40 7.83 0.47 6.94
C THR A 40 8.46 1.43 5.94
N ARG A 41 7.95 2.65 5.91
CA ARG A 41 8.44 3.68 5.00
C ARG A 41 9.58 4.46 5.63
N THR A 42 10.72 4.51 4.95
CA THR A 42 11.92 5.25 5.39
C THR A 42 11.81 6.75 5.13
N HIS A 43 11.12 7.14 4.05
CA HIS A 43 10.88 8.53 3.67
C HIS A 43 9.68 8.65 2.72
N GLU A 44 9.16 9.86 2.57
CA GLU A 44 8.05 10.13 1.64
C GLU A 44 8.44 9.89 0.19
N ALA A 45 7.55 9.23 -0.57
CA ALA A 45 7.74 8.98 -1.99
C ALA A 45 7.81 10.30 -2.77
N LYS A 46 8.82 10.45 -3.61
CA LYS A 46 8.96 11.60 -4.51
C LYS A 46 8.63 11.20 -5.94
N VAL A 47 8.30 12.20 -6.77
CA VAL A 47 8.11 12.01 -8.21
C VAL A 47 9.31 11.32 -8.86
N ARG A 48 10.53 11.57 -8.36
CA ARG A 48 11.75 10.92 -8.84
C ARG A 48 11.75 9.39 -8.63
N ASP A 49 11.24 8.91 -7.51
CA ASP A 49 11.19 7.48 -7.21
C ASP A 49 10.26 6.78 -8.20
N ARG A 50 9.13 7.42 -8.52
CA ARG A 50 8.20 6.94 -9.55
C ARG A 50 8.82 6.92 -10.94
N ILE A 51 9.58 7.96 -11.34
CA ILE A 51 10.28 8.00 -12.64
C ILE A 51 11.30 6.86 -12.75
N ASN A 52 12.06 6.61 -11.67
CA ASN A 52 13.04 5.53 -11.64
C ASN A 52 12.36 4.15 -11.69
N ALA A 53 11.23 3.99 -10.99
CA ALA A 53 10.45 2.76 -11.01
C ALA A 53 9.81 2.50 -12.38
N GLU A 54 9.33 3.53 -13.08
CA GLU A 54 8.82 3.42 -14.45
C GLU A 54 9.92 2.98 -15.42
N ARG A 55 11.13 3.57 -15.30
CA ARG A 55 12.30 3.14 -16.07
C ARG A 55 12.62 1.68 -15.83
N TRP A 56 12.71 1.27 -14.56
CA TRP A 56 12.96 -0.12 -14.18
C TRP A 56 11.90 -1.06 -14.77
N SER A 57 10.61 -0.74 -14.64
CA SER A 57 9.52 -1.55 -15.22
C SER A 57 9.70 -1.74 -16.72
N LYS A 58 10.05 -0.67 -17.45
CA LYS A 58 10.28 -0.75 -18.89
C LYS A 58 11.50 -1.61 -19.25
N GLU A 59 12.58 -1.48 -18.49
CA GLU A 59 13.86 -2.17 -18.75
C GLU A 59 13.78 -3.66 -18.41
N GLU A 60 13.22 -4.02 -17.26
CA GLU A 60 13.19 -5.41 -16.78
C GLU A 60 11.95 -6.18 -17.22
N LEU A 61 10.78 -5.54 -17.31
CA LEU A 61 9.52 -6.20 -17.70
C LEU A 61 9.17 -6.00 -19.18
N GLY A 62 9.88 -5.12 -19.88
CA GLY A 62 9.64 -4.79 -21.29
C GLY A 62 8.47 -3.84 -21.55
N PHE A 63 7.71 -3.46 -20.52
CA PHE A 63 6.62 -2.49 -20.59
C PHE A 63 6.40 -1.79 -19.25
N VAL A 64 5.72 -0.64 -19.29
CA VAL A 64 5.35 0.09 -18.07
C VAL A 64 4.06 -0.48 -17.51
N CYS A 65 4.10 -0.99 -16.28
CA CYS A 65 2.93 -1.48 -15.57
C CYS A 65 2.84 -0.91 -14.15
N GLY A 66 1.63 -0.82 -13.62
CA GLY A 66 1.38 -0.27 -12.30
C GLY A 66 2.11 -1.04 -11.20
N ASP A 67 2.11 -2.37 -11.29
CA ASP A 67 2.74 -3.24 -10.28
C ASP A 67 4.27 -3.11 -10.32
N GLY A 68 4.88 -3.03 -11.51
CA GLY A 68 6.31 -2.75 -11.65
C GLY A 68 6.71 -1.39 -11.08
N ILE A 69 5.86 -0.37 -11.24
CA ILE A 69 6.07 0.93 -10.60
C ILE A 69 5.96 0.81 -9.07
N ILE A 70 4.96 0.10 -8.54
CA ILE A 70 4.78 -0.11 -7.09
C ILE A 70 6.01 -0.82 -6.52
N ALA A 71 6.48 -1.90 -7.14
CA ALA A 71 7.66 -2.64 -6.70
C ALA A 71 8.93 -1.77 -6.74
N GLY A 72 9.12 -0.99 -7.80
CA GLY A 72 10.28 -0.10 -7.91
C GLY A 72 10.27 1.01 -6.86
N VAL A 73 9.12 1.64 -6.59
CA VAL A 73 9.02 2.64 -5.51
C VAL A 73 9.20 1.98 -4.15
N ALA A 74 8.57 0.82 -3.93
CA ALA A 74 8.68 0.07 -2.68
C ALA A 74 10.13 -0.30 -2.37
N SER A 75 10.87 -0.78 -3.36
CA SER A 75 12.30 -1.09 -3.23
C SER A 75 13.16 0.13 -2.86
N ALA A 76 12.77 1.32 -3.32
CA ALA A 76 13.52 2.54 -3.07
C ALA A 76 13.26 3.12 -1.66
N ILE A 77 12.03 3.01 -1.15
CA ILE A 77 11.60 3.79 0.03
C ILE A 77 11.13 2.94 1.21
N LEU A 78 10.98 1.63 1.05
CA LEU A 78 10.52 0.74 2.13
C LEU A 78 11.65 -0.14 2.67
N GLU A 79 11.58 -0.38 3.97
CA GLU A 79 12.27 -1.47 4.65
C GLU A 79 11.27 -2.57 4.96
N PHE A 80 11.63 -3.81 4.66
CA PHE A 80 10.85 -5.02 4.91
C PHE A 80 11.43 -5.74 6.12
N GLY A 81 10.59 -6.29 6.99
CA GLY A 81 11.06 -7.00 8.18
C GLY A 81 10.02 -7.89 8.83
N THR A 82 10.33 -8.36 10.03
CA THR A 82 9.39 -9.09 10.88
C THR A 82 8.71 -8.12 11.85
N ILE A 83 7.38 -8.20 11.90
CA ILE A 83 6.54 -7.40 12.80
C ILE A 83 6.83 -7.79 14.25
N GLU A 84 7.06 -6.78 15.08
CA GLU A 84 7.13 -6.90 16.53
C GLU A 84 6.09 -5.98 17.17
N GLY A 85 5.40 -6.47 18.20
CA GLY A 85 4.37 -5.71 18.92
C GLY A 85 2.95 -6.28 18.77
N ASN A 86 1.97 -5.54 19.29
CA ASN A 86 0.58 -5.99 19.34
C ASN A 86 -0.24 -5.38 18.19
N THR A 87 -0.69 -6.23 17.26
CA THR A 87 -1.57 -5.82 16.16
C THR A 87 -3.06 -5.93 16.51
N GLU A 88 -3.43 -6.43 17.68
CA GLU A 88 -4.82 -6.61 18.12
C GLU A 88 -5.57 -5.27 18.28
N LEU A 89 -6.89 -5.37 18.19
CA LEU A 89 -7.82 -4.27 18.38
C LEU A 89 -8.41 -4.31 19.79
N ASP A 90 -8.61 -3.16 20.40
CA ASP A 90 -9.40 -3.02 21.63
C ASP A 90 -10.91 -3.18 21.36
N ALA A 91 -11.72 -3.08 22.42
CA ALA A 91 -13.17 -3.17 22.34
C ALA A 91 -13.82 -2.08 21.46
N ASP A 92 -13.11 -0.97 21.23
CA ASP A 92 -13.53 0.15 20.39
C ASP A 92 -13.00 0.03 18.94
N GLY A 93 -12.33 -1.08 18.60
CA GLY A 93 -11.79 -1.35 17.28
C GLY A 93 -10.47 -0.62 16.97
N ARG A 94 -9.73 -0.16 17.99
CA ARG A 94 -8.46 0.56 17.84
C ARG A 94 -7.26 -0.32 18.13
N VAL A 95 -6.16 -0.10 17.39
CA VAL A 95 -4.90 -0.83 17.64
C VAL A 95 -4.37 -0.53 19.04
N ILE A 96 -4.10 -1.59 19.82
CA ILE A 96 -3.78 -1.52 21.26
C ILE A 96 -2.34 -1.04 21.52
N GLY A 97 -1.37 -1.57 20.78
CA GLY A 97 0.04 -1.42 21.10
C GLY A 97 0.88 -0.80 19.98
N PRO A 98 2.12 -0.40 20.28
CA PRO A 98 3.07 -0.03 19.24
C PRO A 98 3.34 -1.25 18.35
N VAL A 99 3.50 -0.99 17.06
CA VAL A 99 3.88 -1.97 16.04
C VAL A 99 5.17 -1.47 15.38
N THR A 100 6.21 -2.30 15.38
CA THR A 100 7.51 -1.98 14.80
C THR A 100 7.99 -3.11 13.88
N LEU A 101 9.13 -2.90 13.23
CA LEU A 101 9.81 -3.94 12.46
C LEU A 101 11.19 -4.25 13.05
N THR A 102 11.51 -5.53 13.09
CA THR A 102 12.85 -6.07 13.33
C THR A 102 13.39 -6.71 12.06
N GLN A 103 14.71 -7.00 12.04
CA GLN A 103 15.38 -7.69 10.92
C GLN A 103 15.13 -7.00 9.57
N LYS A 104 15.30 -5.68 9.56
CA LYS A 104 14.95 -4.87 8.40
C LYS A 104 15.92 -5.05 7.25
N ALA A 105 15.39 -5.16 6.05
CA ALA A 105 16.15 -5.21 4.81
C ALA A 105 15.41 -4.46 3.70
N THR A 106 16.17 -3.91 2.75
CA THR A 106 15.61 -3.50 1.45
C THR A 106 15.47 -4.72 0.55
N LEU A 107 14.38 -4.79 -0.21
CA LEU A 107 14.17 -5.83 -1.22
C LEU A 107 14.34 -5.21 -2.60
N ALA A 108 14.96 -5.94 -3.52
CA ALA A 108 15.05 -5.53 -4.91
C ALA A 108 13.65 -5.63 -5.59
N PRO A 109 13.37 -4.82 -6.63
CA PRO A 109 12.02 -4.76 -7.19
C PRO A 109 11.55 -6.10 -7.80
N ASP A 110 12.46 -6.86 -8.41
CA ASP A 110 12.23 -8.22 -8.93
C ASP A 110 11.79 -9.18 -7.81
N MET A 111 12.48 -9.14 -6.66
CA MET A 111 12.09 -9.93 -5.49
C MET A 111 10.69 -9.59 -5.00
N ILE A 112 10.28 -8.33 -5.10
CA ILE A 112 8.92 -7.90 -4.71
C ILE A 112 7.90 -8.44 -5.72
N VAL A 113 8.15 -8.25 -7.02
CA VAL A 113 7.25 -8.73 -8.09
C VAL A 113 7.04 -10.24 -8.04
N ASP A 114 8.11 -11.01 -7.81
CA ASP A 114 8.06 -12.47 -7.93
C ASP A 114 7.48 -13.18 -6.69
N ASN A 115 7.47 -12.51 -5.52
CA ASN A 115 7.15 -13.17 -4.24
C ASN A 115 5.90 -12.62 -3.53
N PHE A 116 5.42 -11.43 -3.91
CA PHE A 116 4.30 -10.79 -3.23
C PHE A 116 2.99 -11.06 -3.96
N THR A 117 1.91 -11.23 -3.20
CA THR A 117 0.57 -11.38 -3.79
C THR A 117 -0.02 -10.02 -4.15
N TYR A 118 -1.06 -10.02 -4.99
CA TYR A 118 -1.77 -8.80 -5.36
C TYR A 118 -2.32 -8.03 -4.13
N ASP A 119 -2.78 -8.73 -3.09
CA ASP A 119 -3.25 -8.11 -1.84
C ASP A 119 -2.10 -7.37 -1.13
N ASP A 120 -0.90 -7.94 -1.12
CA ASP A 120 0.26 -7.30 -0.50
C ASP A 120 0.65 -6.03 -1.27
N PHE A 121 0.56 -6.04 -2.61
CA PHE A 121 0.78 -4.85 -3.43
C PHE A 121 -0.18 -3.70 -3.11
N GLN A 122 -1.45 -4.01 -2.81
CA GLN A 122 -2.41 -2.99 -2.38
C GLN A 122 -2.00 -2.37 -1.04
N ILE A 123 -1.56 -3.19 -0.10
CA ILE A 123 -1.11 -2.75 1.22
C ILE A 123 0.17 -1.91 1.14
N LEU A 124 1.13 -2.32 0.31
CA LEU A 124 2.33 -1.52 0.04
C LEU A 124 1.97 -0.17 -0.58
N ALA A 125 1.04 -0.15 -1.54
CA ALA A 125 0.57 1.10 -2.14
C ALA A 125 -0.07 2.04 -1.10
N MET A 126 -0.86 1.51 -0.16
CA MET A 126 -1.41 2.30 0.95
C MET A 126 -0.31 2.89 1.83
N LEU A 127 0.68 2.10 2.22
CA LEU A 127 1.82 2.59 3.03
C LEU A 127 2.61 3.70 2.31
N MET A 128 2.71 3.64 0.99
CA MET A 128 3.39 4.63 0.17
C MET A 128 2.58 5.91 -0.09
N GLY A 129 1.37 6.02 0.46
CA GLY A 129 0.55 7.22 0.38
C GLY A 129 -0.57 7.18 -0.66
N LYS A 130 -0.94 5.99 -1.16
CA LYS A 130 -2.22 5.83 -1.87
C LYS A 130 -3.34 5.81 -0.83
N GLU A 131 -4.37 6.63 -1.03
CA GLU A 131 -5.56 6.59 -0.18
C GLU A 131 -6.14 5.18 -0.12
N ALA A 132 -6.66 4.77 1.04
CA ALA A 132 -7.33 3.50 1.19
C ALA A 132 -8.46 3.39 0.14
N PRO A 133 -8.61 2.24 -0.53
CA PRO A 133 -9.73 2.06 -1.43
C PRO A 133 -11.04 2.32 -0.68
N LEU A 134 -11.82 3.32 -1.12
CA LEU A 134 -13.13 3.61 -0.53
C LEU A 134 -14.01 2.35 -0.58
N PRO A 135 -14.86 2.11 0.44
CA PRO A 135 -15.87 1.05 0.40
C PRO A 135 -16.71 1.15 -0.88
N GLU A 136 -17.17 0.03 -1.44
CA GLU A 136 -17.97 0.03 -2.68
C GLU A 136 -19.18 0.98 -2.61
N SER A 137 -19.80 1.09 -1.43
CA SER A 137 -20.91 2.02 -1.17
C SER A 137 -20.55 3.51 -1.30
N GLU A 138 -19.28 3.87 -1.17
CA GLU A 138 -18.79 5.25 -1.28
C GLU A 138 -18.20 5.55 -2.67
N ARG A 139 -17.82 4.53 -3.43
CA ARG A 139 -17.36 4.68 -4.83
C ARG A 139 -18.49 5.09 -5.78
N GLU A 140 -19.72 4.64 -5.54
CA GLU A 140 -20.87 5.02 -6.36
C GLU A 140 -21.27 6.50 -6.18
N ILE A 141 -21.01 7.09 -5.02
CA ILE A 141 -21.30 8.50 -4.72
C ILE A 141 -20.29 9.42 -5.41
N SER A 142 -19.01 9.04 -5.45
CA SER A 142 -17.94 9.78 -6.11
C SER A 142 -18.16 9.90 -7.63
N ASN A 143 -18.61 8.83 -8.29
CA ASN A 143 -18.83 8.82 -9.74
C ASN A 143 -20.05 9.64 -10.19
N ASN A 144 -20.98 9.97 -9.30
CA ASN A 144 -22.16 10.80 -9.62
C ASN A 144 -21.95 12.29 -9.35
N SER A 145 -20.83 12.69 -8.74
CA SER A 145 -20.58 14.10 -8.38
C SER A 145 -19.75 14.88 -9.42
N SER A 146 -19.42 14.27 -10.58
CA SER A 146 -18.65 14.88 -11.67
C SER A 146 -19.51 15.36 -12.86
N ASN A 147 -20.79 15.68 -12.63
CA ASN A 147 -21.57 16.47 -13.60
C ASN A 147 -21.33 17.96 -13.40
N THR A 148 -20.15 18.44 -13.80
CA THR A 148 -19.95 19.86 -14.10
C THR A 148 -20.78 20.19 -15.33
N PRO A 149 -21.74 21.15 -15.30
CA PRO A 149 -22.45 21.54 -16.51
C PRO A 149 -21.46 22.15 -17.52
N PRO A 150 -21.67 21.99 -18.84
CA PRO A 150 -20.81 22.62 -19.82
C PRO A 150 -20.89 24.14 -19.69
N ILE A 151 -19.72 24.79 -19.63
CA ILE A 151 -19.59 26.23 -19.73
C ILE A 151 -20.11 26.64 -21.11
N GLU A 152 -21.29 27.28 -21.16
CA GLU A 152 -21.78 27.92 -22.38
C GLU A 152 -20.75 28.95 -22.85
N LYS A 153 -20.30 28.79 -24.10
CA LYS A 153 -19.52 29.80 -24.80
C LYS A 153 -20.36 31.07 -24.91
N LEU A 154 -19.98 32.12 -24.20
CA LEU A 154 -20.33 33.48 -24.61
C LEU A 154 -19.46 33.84 -25.82
N GLU A 155 -20.02 33.61 -27.01
CA GLU A 155 -19.61 34.33 -28.22
C GLU A 155 -20.50 35.58 -28.38
N SER A 156 -19.84 36.66 -28.79
CA SER A 156 -20.30 38.02 -29.17
C SER A 156 -20.79 38.96 -28.06
#